data_AF-A0A6G3PVZ9-F1
#
_entry.id   AF-A0A6G3PVZ9-F1
#
_cell.length_a   1.000
_cell.length_b   1.000
_cell.length_c   1.000
_cell.angle_alpha   90.00
_cell.angle_beta   90.00
_cell.angle_gamma   90.00
#
_symmetry.space_group_name_H-M   'P 1'
#
loop_
_entity.id
_entity.type
_entity.pdbx_description
1 polymer ?
#
loop_
_entity_poly.entity_id
_entity_poly.type
_entity_poly.pdbx_seq_one_letter_code
_entity_poly.pdbx_strand_id
1 'polypeptide(L)'
;MTPALFGRDHPAGVLRSEIGRATDSHGGLVLVTGEAGIGKSTLVTNAAHEARRRGALVVGGSCWDSDNTPGYWPWVQILRGLRRSATAAEWAAAQEASDGRLA
;
A
#
# COMPACT_ATOMS: atom_id res chain seq x y z
N MET A 1 3.39 -11.63 12.69
CA MET A 1 2.68 -12.86 12.27
C MET A 1 1.38 -12.44 11.62
N THR A 2 1.09 -12.92 10.41
CA THR A 2 -0.16 -12.61 9.72
C THR A 2 -1.15 -13.75 9.99
N PRO A 3 -2.44 -13.48 10.30
CA PRO A 3 -3.41 -14.55 10.55
C PRO A 3 -3.58 -15.42 9.31
N ALA A 4 -3.76 -16.73 9.52
CA ALA A 4 -4.09 -17.66 8.45
C ALA A 4 -5.41 -17.24 7.75
N LEU A 5 -5.41 -17.28 6.42
CA LEU A 5 -6.59 -17.00 5.60
C LEU A 5 -7.33 -18.31 5.30
N PHE A 6 -8.52 -18.49 5.88
CA PHE A 6 -9.35 -19.66 5.62
C PHE A 6 -10.46 -19.32 4.62
N GLY A 7 -10.64 -20.13 3.58
CA GLY A 7 -11.72 -19.97 2.59
C GLY A 7 -11.63 -18.70 1.74
N ARG A 8 -10.43 -18.13 1.57
CA ARG A 8 -10.19 -16.87 0.85
C ARG A 8 -9.28 -17.04 -0.37
N ASP A 9 -9.21 -18.25 -0.93
CA ASP A 9 -8.28 -18.57 -2.01
C ASP A 9 -8.52 -17.72 -3.26
N HIS A 10 -9.78 -17.51 -3.63
CA HIS A 10 -10.14 -16.67 -4.77
C HIS A 10 -9.74 -15.19 -4.61
N PRO A 11 -10.22 -14.45 -3.59
CA PRO A 11 -9.82 -13.04 -3.42
C PRO A 11 -8.32 -12.87 -3.13
N ALA A 12 -7.67 -13.82 -2.44
CA ALA A 12 -6.22 -13.82 -2.29
C ALA A 12 -5.50 -14.06 -3.63
N GLY A 13 -6.05 -14.90 -4.49
CA GLY A 13 -5.56 -15.15 -5.85
C GLY A 13 -5.58 -13.88 -6.71
N VAL A 14 -6.67 -13.12 -6.67
CA VAL A 14 -6.77 -11.82 -7.36
C VAL A 14 -5.68 -10.87 -6.88
N LEU A 15 -5.52 -10.68 -5.58
CA LEU A 15 -4.47 -9.80 -5.04
C LEU A 15 -3.06 -10.28 -5.41
N ARG A 16 -2.80 -11.59 -5.39
CA ARG A 16 -1.50 -12.15 -5.83
C ARG A 16 -1.22 -11.87 -7.30
N SER A 17 -2.23 -11.99 -8.17
CA SER A 17 -2.11 -11.68 -9.59
C SER A 17 -1.75 -10.21 -9.80
N GLU A 18 -2.45 -9.30 -9.14
CA GLU A 18 -2.21 -7.86 -9.26
C GLU A 18 -0.86 -7.44 -8.68
N ILE A 19 -0.41 -8.07 -7.58
CA ILE A 19 0.95 -7.88 -7.07
C ILE A 19 1.99 -8.31 -8.11
N GLY A 20 1.79 -9.46 -8.76
CA GLY A 20 2.68 -9.94 -9.82
C GLY A 20 2.77 -8.95 -10.99
N ARG A 21 1.63 -8.46 -11.47
CA ARG A 21 1.58 -7.42 -12.51
C ARG A 21 2.33 -6.16 -12.09
N ALA A 22 2.11 -5.68 -10.87
CA ALA A 22 2.79 -4.49 -10.35
C ALA A 22 4.30 -4.67 -10.24
N THR A 23 4.78 -5.84 -9.83
CA THR A 23 6.23 -6.15 -9.81
C THR A 23 6.83 -6.25 -11.20
N ASP A 24 6.04 -6.64 -12.21
CA ASP A 24 6.44 -6.63 -13.62
C ASP A 24 6.25 -5.24 -14.28
N SER A 25 6.24 -4.17 -13.48
CA SER A 25 6.07 -2.78 -13.92
C SER A 25 4.74 -2.45 -14.61
N HIS A 26 3.71 -3.27 -14.38
CA HIS A 26 2.34 -3.00 -14.83
C HIS A 26 1.45 -2.62 -13.64
N GLY A 27 1.21 -1.32 -13.46
CA GLY A 27 0.36 -0.81 -12.38
C GLY A 27 -1.10 -1.32 -12.43
N GLY A 28 -1.81 -1.11 -11.32
CA GLY A 28 -3.21 -1.51 -11.17
C GLY A 28 -3.86 -0.93 -9.91
N LEU A 29 -5.18 -1.02 -9.84
CA LEU A 29 -5.99 -0.60 -8.70
C LEU A 29 -6.93 -1.74 -8.32
N VAL A 30 -6.91 -2.13 -7.05
CA VAL A 30 -7.82 -3.14 -6.49
C VAL A 30 -8.64 -2.53 -5.37
N LEU A 31 -9.97 -2.60 -5.49
CA LEU A 31 -10.90 -2.19 -4.45
C LEU A 31 -11.40 -3.42 -3.68
N VAL A 32 -11.15 -3.45 -2.37
CA VAL A 32 -11.62 -4.53 -1.49
C VAL A 32 -12.83 -4.04 -0.69
N THR A 33 -14.02 -4.57 -1.01
CA THR A 33 -15.28 -4.24 -0.34
C THR A 33 -15.87 -5.46 0.38
N GLY A 34 -16.89 -5.24 1.21
CA GLY A 34 -17.58 -6.30 1.96
C GLY A 34 -18.00 -5.86 3.36
N GLU A 35 -18.76 -6.71 4.04
CA GLU A 35 -19.35 -6.44 5.36
C GLU A 35 -18.30 -6.14 6.44
N ALA A 36 -18.72 -5.42 7.49
CA ALA A 36 -17.88 -5.23 8.68
C ALA A 36 -17.51 -6.59 9.29
N GLY A 37 -16.26 -6.77 9.70
CA GLY A 37 -15.79 -8.04 10.29
C GLY A 37 -15.53 -9.18 9.29
N ILE A 38 -15.87 -9.07 8.01
CA ILE A 38 -15.68 -10.15 7.01
C ILE A 38 -14.21 -10.50 6.70
N GLY A 39 -13.24 -9.80 7.32
CA GLY A 39 -11.81 -10.08 7.16
C GLY A 39 -11.09 -9.30 6.05
N LYS A 40 -11.65 -8.17 5.57
CA LYS A 40 -11.01 -7.31 4.54
C LYS A 40 -9.59 -6.88 4.94
N SER A 41 -9.42 -6.37 6.16
CA SER A 41 -8.12 -5.94 6.67
C SER A 41 -7.13 -7.12 6.76
N THR A 42 -7.61 -8.30 7.17
CA THR A 42 -6.79 -9.52 7.19
C THR A 42 -6.32 -9.92 5.79
N LEU A 43 -7.21 -9.84 4.80
CA LEU A 43 -6.90 -10.13 3.40
C LEU A 43 -5.84 -9.17 2.84
N VAL A 44 -6.06 -7.85 2.98
CA VAL A 44 -5.13 -6.82 2.50
C VAL A 44 -3.78 -6.91 3.23
N THR A 45 -3.78 -7.16 4.54
CA THR A 45 -2.55 -7.30 5.33
C THR A 45 -1.75 -8.51 4.87
N ASN A 46 -2.39 -9.65 4.61
CA ASN A 46 -1.73 -10.83 4.04
C ASN A 46 -1.13 -10.56 2.65
N ALA A 47 -1.87 -9.89 1.77
CA ALA A 47 -1.36 -9.51 0.46
C ALA A 47 -0.16 -8.55 0.56
N ALA A 48 -0.21 -7.58 1.48
CA ALA A 48 0.91 -6.68 1.77
C ALA A 48 2.15 -7.44 2.29
N HIS A 49 1.97 -8.46 3.14
CA HIS A 49 3.07 -9.32 3.57
C HIS A 49 3.66 -10.13 2.42
N GLU A 50 2.83 -10.71 1.56
CA GLU A 50 3.26 -11.43 0.36
C GLU A 50 4.10 -10.53 -0.56
N ALA A 51 3.62 -9.32 -0.86
CA ALA A 51 4.33 -8.34 -1.67
C ALA A 51 5.71 -8.00 -1.08
N ARG A 52 5.81 -7.77 0.24
CA ARG A 52 7.10 -7.54 0.92
C ARG A 52 8.04 -8.73 0.77
N ARG A 53 7.56 -9.97 0.90
CA ARG A 53 8.41 -11.18 0.71
C ARG A 53 8.95 -11.29 -0.71
N ARG A 54 8.26 -10.69 -1.70
CA ARG A 54 8.70 -10.62 -3.10
C ARG A 54 9.63 -9.42 -3.38
N GLY A 55 10.03 -8.67 -2.35
CA GLY A 55 10.91 -7.52 -2.48
C GLY A 55 10.20 -6.21 -2.84
N ALA A 56 8.87 -6.19 -2.92
CA ALA A 56 8.14 -4.95 -3.18
C ALA A 56 8.17 -4.02 -1.96
N LEU A 57 8.38 -2.72 -2.20
CA LEU A 57 8.12 -1.68 -1.20
C LEU A 57 6.61 -1.57 -0.97
N VAL A 58 6.17 -1.77 0.28
CA VAL A 58 4.75 -1.64 0.65
C VAL A 58 4.57 -0.53 1.67
N VAL A 59 3.96 0.57 1.21
CA VAL A 59 3.52 1.72 2.01
C VAL A 59 2.00 1.69 2.18
N GLY A 60 1.50 2.21 3.30
CA GLY A 60 0.08 2.20 3.61
C GLY A 60 -0.36 3.42 4.40
N GLY A 61 -1.64 3.76 4.29
CA GLY A 61 -2.29 4.85 4.99
C GLY A 61 -3.69 4.44 5.44
N SER A 62 -4.27 5.22 6.34
CA SER A 62 -5.58 4.97 6.93
C SER A 62 -6.40 6.25 6.87
N CYS A 63 -7.59 6.18 6.28
CA CYS A 63 -8.55 7.27 6.33
C CYS A 63 -9.32 7.18 7.65
N TRP A 64 -9.27 8.24 8.45
CA TRP A 64 -10.15 8.39 9.61
C TRP A 64 -11.03 9.59 9.36
N ASP A 65 -12.32 9.44 9.64
CA ASP A 65 -13.25 10.56 9.68
C ASP A 65 -13.15 11.16 11.08
N SER A 66 -12.25 12.14 11.23
CA SER A 66 -12.18 12.94 12.44
C SER A 66 -11.89 14.39 12.07
N ASP A 67 -12.53 15.32 12.77
CA ASP A 67 -12.47 16.77 12.49
C ASP A 67 -11.04 17.33 12.50
N ASN A 68 -10.08 16.62 13.10
CA ASN A 68 -8.67 17.01 13.18
C ASN A 68 -7.78 16.33 12.12
N THR A 69 -8.36 15.62 11.14
CA THR A 69 -7.58 14.96 10.08
C THR A 69 -7.24 15.95 8.97
N PRO A 70 -5.94 16.20 8.69
CA PRO A 70 -5.57 17.07 7.57
C PRO A 70 -6.16 16.55 6.24
N GLY A 71 -6.52 17.47 5.35
CA GLY A 71 -6.91 17.11 3.98
C GLY A 71 -5.88 16.17 3.35
N TYR A 72 -6.35 15.12 2.66
CA TYR A 72 -5.48 14.12 2.04
C TYR A 72 -4.54 13.36 3.02
N TRP A 73 -4.90 13.23 4.29
CA TRP A 73 -4.08 12.54 5.30
C TRP A 73 -3.48 11.18 4.90
N PRO A 74 -4.21 10.27 4.20
CA PRO A 74 -3.61 9.03 3.72
C PRO A 74 -2.36 9.27 2.87
N TRP A 75 -2.36 10.29 2.01
CA TRP A 75 -1.22 10.64 1.16
C TRP A 75 -0.04 11.15 1.97
N VAL A 76 -0.27 11.90 3.05
CA VAL A 76 0.80 12.30 3.98
C VAL A 76 1.48 11.07 4.59
N GLN A 77 0.70 10.06 4.99
CA GLN A 77 1.25 8.79 5.50
C GLN A 77 2.07 8.05 4.43
N ILE A 78 1.57 8.00 3.19
CA ILE A 78 2.26 7.39 2.05
C ILE A 78 3.59 8.09 1.77
N LEU A 79 3.60 9.41 1.60
CA LEU A 79 4.82 10.19 1.32
C LEU A 79 5.86 10.04 2.43
N ARG A 80 5.44 10.08 3.70
CA ARG A 80 6.34 9.81 4.84
C ARG A 80 6.89 8.39 4.81
N GLY A 81 6.08 7.42 4.37
CA GLY A 81 6.50 6.03 4.15
C GLY A 81 7.59 5.95 3.07
N LEU A 82 7.34 6.53 1.90
CA LEU A 82 8.28 6.58 0.79
C LEU A 82 9.60 7.24 1.20
N ARG A 83 9.54 8.40 1.88
CA ARG A 83 10.74 9.11 2.36
C ARG A 83 11.60 8.27 3.31
N ARG A 84 10.98 7.47 4.18
CA ARG A 84 11.74 6.58 5.10
C ARG A 84 12.38 5.39 4.39
N SER A 85 11.87 5.02 3.21
CA SER A 85 12.35 3.88 2.44
C SER A 85 13.33 4.25 1.34
N ALA A 86 13.39 5.53 0.95
CA ALA A 86 14.34 6.04 -0.03
C ALA A 86 15.68 6.44 0.61
N THR A 87 16.76 6.25 -0.13
CA THR A 87 18.05 6.89 0.15
C THR A 87 17.97 8.40 -0.04
N ALA A 88 18.95 9.14 0.51
CA ALA A 88 19.02 10.58 0.32
C ALA A 88 19.09 10.98 -1.16
N ALA A 89 19.82 10.21 -1.98
CA ALA A 89 19.94 10.46 -3.42
C ALA A 89 18.61 10.21 -4.17
N GLU A 90 17.94 9.10 -3.88
CA GLU A 90 16.62 8.80 -4.48
C GLU A 90 15.57 9.85 -4.11
N TRP A 91 15.58 10.32 -2.87
CA TRP A 91 14.65 11.36 -2.42
C TRP A 91 14.97 12.73 -3.03
N ALA A 92 16.25 13.08 -3.21
CA ALA A 92 16.65 14.30 -3.92
C ALA A 92 16.15 14.27 -5.38
N ALA A 93 16.38 13.16 -6.09
CA ALA A 93 15.89 12.98 -7.46
C ALA A 93 14.36 13.07 -7.56
N ALA A 94 13.63 12.51 -6.59
CA ALA A 94 12.17 12.61 -6.54
C ALA A 94 11.71 14.06 -6.31
N GLN A 95 12.39 14.83 -5.45
CA GLN A 95 12.08 16.24 -5.23
C GLN A 95 12.31 17.08 -6.48
N GLU A 96 13.44 16.88 -7.17
CA GLU A 96 13.75 17.56 -8.44
C GLU A 96 12.69 17.25 -9.51
N ALA A 97 12.33 15.98 -9.69
CA ALA A 97 11.29 15.55 -10.63
C ALA A 97 9.88 16.09 -10.29
N SER A 98 9.68 16.54 -9.04
CA SER A 98 8.42 17.12 -8.57
C SER A 98 8.37 18.65 -8.63
N ASP A 99 9.36 19.30 -9.24
CA ASP A 99 9.58 20.76 -9.18
C ASP A 99 9.65 21.29 -7.74
N GLY A 100 10.26 20.52 -6.83
CA GLY A 100 10.40 20.88 -5.41
C GLY A 100 9.12 20.73 -4.57
N ARG A 101 8.03 20.18 -5.11
CA ARG A 101 6.76 20.00 -4.36
C ARG A 101 6.83 18.96 -3.23
N LEU A 102 7.88 18.14 -3.20
CA LEU A 102 8.14 17.14 -2.17
C LEU A 102 9.11 17.60 -1.05
N ALA A 103 9.51 18.89 -1.06
CA ALA A 103 10.40 19.49 -0.06
C ALA A 103 9.76 19.58 1.34
#